data_AF-Q30KL3-F1
#
_entry.id   AF-Q30KL3-F1
#
_cell.length_a   1.000
_cell.length_b   1.000
_cell.length_c   1.000
_cell.angle_alpha   90.00
_cell.angle_beta   90.00
_cell.angle_gamma   90.00
#
_symmetry.space_group_name_H-M   'P 1'
#
loop_
_entity.id
_entity.type
_entity.pdbx_description
1 polymer ?
#
loop_
_entity_poly.entity_id
_entity_poly.type
_entity_poly.pdbx_seq_one_letter_code
_entity_poly.pdbx_strand_id
1 'polypeptide(L)' 'VATCTLVDADRCTKRYGRCKRDCLEIEKQIDICSSPRKICCTERLYEEDDMF' A
#
# COMPACT_ATOMS: atom_id res chain seq x y z
N VAL A 1 7.88 -21.35 14.60
CA VAL A 1 6.65 -20.53 14.72
C VAL A 1 6.63 -19.55 13.56
N ALA A 2 5.65 -19.66 12.66
CA ALA A 2 5.37 -18.62 11.67
C ALA A 2 4.25 -17.75 12.24
N THR A 3 4.58 -16.54 12.67
CA THR A 3 3.58 -15.56 13.12
C THR A 3 2.90 -14.99 11.88
N CYS A 4 1.80 -15.60 11.46
CA CYS A 4 0.88 -14.98 10.52
C CYS A 4 0.18 -13.84 11.26
N THR A 5 0.83 -12.68 11.35
CA THR A 5 0.15 -11.44 11.66
C THR A 5 -0.91 -11.31 10.57
N LEU A 6 -2.18 -11.47 10.91
CA LEU A 6 -3.29 -11.18 10.03
C LEU A 6 -3.20 -9.69 9.74
N VAL A 7 -2.38 -9.31 8.76
CA VAL A 7 -2.29 -7.95 8.27
C VAL A 7 -3.67 -7.71 7.70
N ASP A 8 -4.47 -6.95 8.46
CA ASP A 8 -5.77 -6.45 8.06
C ASP A 8 -5.65 -6.01 6.60
N ALA A 9 -6.21 -6.79 5.69
CA ALA A 9 -6.26 -6.43 4.26
C ALA A 9 -6.89 -5.03 4.10
N ASP A 10 -7.75 -4.68 5.06
CA ASP A 10 -8.38 -3.38 5.20
C ASP A 10 -7.39 -2.24 5.45
N ARG A 11 -6.23 -2.44 6.11
CA ARG A 11 -5.26 -1.34 6.33
C ARG A 11 -4.72 -0.78 5.01
N CYS A 12 -4.55 -1.63 4.00
CA CYS A 12 -4.13 -1.18 2.68
C CYS A 12 -5.23 -0.35 2.00
N THR A 13 -6.45 -0.89 1.93
CA THR A 13 -7.59 -0.23 1.29
C THR A 13 -8.04 1.04 2.03
N LYS A 14 -8.02 1.05 3.37
CA LYS A 14 -8.29 2.23 4.22
C LYS A 14 -7.32 3.39 3.97
N ARG A 15 -6.11 3.10 3.48
CA ARG A 15 -5.09 4.10 3.14
C ARG A 15 -5.11 4.45 1.65
N TYR A 16 -6.21 4.15 0.94
CA TYR A 16 -6.33 4.30 -0.50
C TYR A 16 -5.29 3.50 -1.30
N GLY A 17 -4.67 2.50 -0.66
CA GLY A 17 -3.69 1.64 -1.27
C GLY A 17 -4.32 0.47 -2.04
N ARG A 18 -3.58 -0.04 -3.02
CA ARG A 18 -3.91 -1.23 -3.81
C ARG A 18 -2.84 -2.31 -3.65
N CYS A 19 -3.29 -3.55 -3.49
CA CYS A 19 -2.43 -4.72 -3.41
C CYS A 19 -1.96 -5.18 -4.78
N LYS A 20 -0.65 -5.14 -5.02
CA LYS A 20 -0.02 -5.54 -6.29
C LYS A 20 1.34 -6.20 -6.02
N ARG A 21 1.96 -6.82 -7.04
CA ARG A 21 3.25 -7.51 -6.87
C ARG A 21 4.38 -6.51 -6.64
N ASP A 22 4.36 -5.43 -7.41
CA ASP A 22 5.33 -4.34 -7.37
C ASP A 22 4.58 -3.01 -7.54
N CYS A 23 5.09 -1.95 -6.92
CA CYS A 23 4.55 -0.60 -7.09
C CYS A 23 5.03 -0.03 -8.43
N LEU A 24 4.20 0.79 -9.06
CA LEU A 24 4.64 1.62 -10.18
C LEU A 24 5.66 2.66 -9.70
N GLU A 25 6.44 3.23 -10.61
CA GLU A 25 7.42 4.28 -10.30
C GLU A 25 6.79 5.50 -9.61
N ILE A 26 5.56 5.84 -10.04
CA ILE A 26 4.72 6.91 -9.49
C ILE A 26 4.03 6.54 -8.17
N GLU A 27 4.22 5.32 -7.69
CA GLU A 27 3.62 4.82 -6.45
C GLU A 27 4.68 4.68 -5.35
N LYS A 28 4.19 4.44 -4.13
CA LYS A 28 5.00 4.17 -2.95
C LYS A 28 4.47 2.92 -2.24
N GLN A 29 5.38 2.04 -1.82
CA GLN A 29 5.04 0.94 -0.92
C GLN A 29 4.79 1.49 0.48
N ILE A 30 3.61 1.23 1.04
CA ILE A 30 3.19 1.75 2.34
C ILE A 30 2.90 0.66 3.38
N ASP A 31 2.66 -0.57 2.93
CA ASP A 31 2.42 -1.74 3.79
C ASP A 31 2.56 -3.04 2.98
N ILE A 32 2.25 -4.17 3.59
CA ILE A 32 2.09 -5.47 2.93
C ILE A 32 0.61 -5.87 2.86
N CYS A 33 0.27 -6.80 1.98
CA CYS A 33 -1.09 -7.36 1.90
C CYS A 33 -1.15 -8.75 2.55
N SER A 34 -2.35 -9.27 2.79
CA SER A 34 -2.50 -10.62 3.38
C SER A 34 -1.92 -11.74 2.51
N SER A 35 -1.65 -11.47 1.23
CA SER A 35 -0.89 -12.37 0.36
C SER A 35 0.60 -12.02 0.44
N PRO A 36 1.49 -12.96 0.84
CA PRO A 36 2.92 -12.68 1.05
C PRO A 36 3.69 -12.32 -0.23
N ARG A 37 3.05 -12.44 -1.40
CA ARG A 37 3.61 -12.05 -2.71
C ARG A 37 3.09 -10.70 -3.21
N LYS A 38 2.30 -10.00 -2.40
CA LYS A 38 1.71 -8.71 -2.74
C LYS A 38 2.09 -7.67 -1.69
N ILE A 39 2.46 -6.50 -2.16
CA ILE A 39 2.72 -5.32 -1.37
C ILE A 39 1.56 -4.33 -1.53
N CYS A 40 1.38 -3.46 -0.54
CA CYS A 40 0.42 -2.38 -0.60
C CYS A 40 1.08 -1.14 -1.19
N CYS A 41 0.58 -0.70 -2.35
CA CYS A 41 1.05 0.49 -3.05
C CYS A 41 -0.02 1.57 -3.05
N THR A 42 0.37 2.81 -2.80
CA THR A 42 -0.48 3.97 -3.01
C THR A 42 0.17 4.88 -4.04
N GLU A 43 -0.63 5.61 -4.81
CA GLU A 43 -0.11 6.70 -5.62
C GLU A 43 0.63 7.69 -4.73
N ARG A 44 1.74 8.24 -5.23
CA ARG A 44 2.32 9.44 -4.66
C ARG A 44 1.34 10.55 -4.97
N LEU A 45 0.33 10.72 -4.11
CA LEU A 45 -0.35 12.00 -4.02
C LEU A 45 0.78 12.98 -3.72
N TYR A 46 1.12 13.81 -4.71
CA TYR A 46 1.85 15.03 -4.42
C TYR A 46 0.93 15.76 -3.45
N GLU A 47 1.22 15.67 -2.16
CA GLU A 47 0.63 16.59 -1.19
C GLU A 47 1.02 17.98 -1.73
N GLU A 48 0.01 18.75 -2.13
CA GLU A 48 0.07 20.16 -2.54
C GLU A 48 0.57 20.45 -3.97
N ASP A 49 -0.35 20.41 -4.94
CA ASP A 49 -0.46 21.51 -5.93
C ASP A 49 -1.83 22.21 -5.70
N ASP A 50 -2.11 22.50 -4.43
CA ASP A 50 -3.23 23.30 -3.96
C ASP A 50 -2.67 24.35 -2.97
N MET A 51 -1.76 25.19 -3.47
CA MET A 51 -1.44 26.51 -2.89
C MET A 51 -0.98 27.48 -3.99
N PHE A 52 -1.98 28.18 -4.56
CA PHE A 52 -1.94 29.45 -5.29
C PHE A 52 -1.49 29.49 -6.76
#